data_AF-A0A7J2YBG6-F1
#
_entry.id   AF-A0A7J2YBG6-F1
#
_cell.length_a   1.000
_cell.length_b   1.000
_cell.length_c   1.000
_cell.angle_alpha   90.00
_cell.angle_beta   90.00
_cell.angle_gamma   90.00
#
_symmetry.space_group_name_H-M   'P 1'
#
loop_
_entity.id
_entity.type
_entity.pdbx_description
1 polymer ?
#
loop_
_entity_poly.entity_id
_entity_poly.type
_entity_poly.pdbx_seq_one_letter_code
_entity_poly.pdbx_strand_id
1 'polypeptide(L)'
;MSTESIVVPKVEEYFSRRGWKVSREVKLRGRVIDIVAVKDEDIVVVEVKGSVGDIESGIEQALHQKKAANFSYLAIPKERSTDKVINTCKNLGIGLILLNDDVKEAVKPIRGNALLSVRKKILGAKPQKRERKLVLRSSLEYLFKSKSQILILKLLFLNSTKEFHLHDIARRTELAPSTVLKEIRDILNIGLVVKRTQGNLILYKINNKSVIFDELKRIFLKYELLDEIIAKELHAEQIKYALIYGSFAKGTEVESSDIDLFIVGKIKENVILTLIRGIEGNIGREINYILWTVAEFEKKRKEGVALLREIATNPIIMIVGDEDEFRRTVAK
;
A
#
# COMPACT_ATOMS: atom_id res chain seq x y z
N MET A 1 -39.76 32.35 7.89
CA MET A 1 -38.46 32.00 7.26
C MET A 1 -37.58 31.42 8.35
N SER A 2 -36.99 30.25 8.16
CA SER A 2 -36.07 29.67 9.16
C SER A 2 -34.84 30.57 9.28
N THR A 3 -34.31 30.79 10.48
CA THR A 3 -33.16 31.68 10.66
C THR A 3 -31.88 31.16 9.98
N GLU A 4 -31.85 29.86 9.69
CA GLU A 4 -30.81 29.21 8.87
C GLU A 4 -30.79 29.73 7.42
N SER A 5 -31.94 30.16 6.88
CA SER A 5 -32.04 30.74 5.53
C SER A 5 -31.28 32.06 5.35
N ILE A 6 -30.95 32.75 6.46
CA ILE A 6 -30.14 33.98 6.46
C ILE A 6 -28.65 33.65 6.58
N VAL A 7 -28.31 32.64 7.38
CA VAL A 7 -26.92 32.27 7.66
C VAL A 7 -26.28 31.57 6.48
N VAL A 8 -26.98 30.63 5.85
CA VAL A 8 -26.44 29.82 4.75
C VAL A 8 -25.89 30.68 3.60
N PRO A 9 -26.64 31.65 3.01
CA PRO A 9 -26.14 32.44 1.88
C PRO A 9 -24.85 33.21 2.18
N LYS A 10 -24.72 33.77 3.39
CA LYS A 10 -23.52 34.51 3.79
C LYS A 10 -22.29 33.60 3.89
N VAL A 11 -22.45 32.41 4.46
CA VAL A 11 -21.36 31.42 4.55
C VAL A 11 -20.93 30.96 3.17
N GLU A 12 -21.87 30.72 2.26
CA GLU A 12 -21.54 30.34 0.90
C GLU A 12 -20.75 31.41 0.17
N GLU A 13 -21.20 32.67 0.25
CA GLU A 13 -20.50 33.80 -0.36
C GLU A 13 -19.08 33.92 0.20
N TYR A 14 -18.91 33.72 1.51
CA TYR A 14 -17.60 33.72 2.16
C TYR A 14 -16.64 32.68 1.54
N PHE A 15 -17.11 31.46 1.28
CA PHE A 15 -16.30 30.42 0.66
C PHE A 15 -16.11 30.64 -0.85
N SER A 16 -17.16 31.03 -1.58
CA SER A 16 -17.10 31.30 -3.03
C SER A 16 -16.12 32.42 -3.38
N ARG A 17 -16.12 33.53 -2.62
CA ARG A 17 -15.15 34.63 -2.81
C ARG A 17 -13.69 34.20 -2.60
N ARG A 18 -13.46 33.08 -1.91
CA ARG A 18 -12.12 32.50 -1.66
C ARG A 18 -11.75 31.39 -2.64
N GLY A 19 -12.53 31.22 -3.71
CA GLY A 19 -12.29 30.26 -4.77
C GLY A 19 -12.75 28.83 -4.44
N TRP A 20 -13.67 28.66 -3.49
CA TRP A 20 -14.27 27.36 -3.22
C TRP A 20 -15.55 27.18 -4.06
N LYS A 21 -15.74 25.99 -4.62
CA LYS A 21 -17.00 25.56 -5.23
C LYS A 21 -17.95 25.07 -4.13
N VAL A 22 -19.10 25.72 -3.99
CA VAL A 22 -20.02 25.49 -2.86
C VAL A 22 -21.27 24.72 -3.32
N SER A 23 -21.81 23.88 -2.44
CA SER A 23 -23.04 23.11 -2.64
C SER A 23 -23.82 23.01 -1.34
N ARG A 24 -25.15 23.15 -1.43
CA ARG A 24 -26.07 23.07 -0.29
C ARG A 24 -26.62 21.66 -0.09
N GLU A 25 -27.03 21.36 1.14
CA GLU A 25 -27.85 20.19 1.49
C GLU A 25 -27.31 18.86 0.94
N VAL A 26 -26.00 18.67 1.06
CA VAL A 26 -25.33 17.50 0.49
C VAL A 26 -25.47 16.32 1.45
N LYS A 27 -26.10 15.23 1.00
CA LYS A 27 -26.22 14.01 1.81
C LYS A 27 -24.86 13.28 1.92
N LEU A 28 -24.23 13.26 3.09
CA LEU A 28 -22.99 12.52 3.38
C LEU A 28 -23.19 11.53 4.53
N ARG A 29 -22.76 10.27 4.32
CA ARG A 29 -22.81 9.20 5.35
C ARG A 29 -24.16 9.08 6.07
N GLY A 30 -25.25 9.25 5.33
CA GLY A 30 -26.62 9.15 5.87
C GLY A 30 -27.19 10.44 6.48
N ARG A 31 -26.39 11.52 6.61
CA ARG A 31 -26.84 12.83 7.11
C ARG A 31 -26.84 13.87 5.99
N VAL A 32 -27.73 14.86 6.06
CA VAL A 32 -27.71 16.03 5.17
C VAL A 32 -26.77 17.06 5.81
N ILE A 33 -25.85 17.60 5.02
CA ILE A 33 -24.91 18.64 5.44
C ILE A 33 -25.34 19.95 4.82
N ASP A 34 -25.43 21.01 5.63
CA ASP A 34 -25.94 22.30 5.17
C ASP A 34 -25.13 22.86 4.02
N ILE A 35 -23.80 22.90 4.19
CA ILE A 35 -22.88 23.42 3.18
C ILE A 35 -21.67 22.51 3.02
N VAL A 36 -21.33 22.22 1.78
CA VAL A 36 -20.08 21.59 1.37
C VAL A 36 -19.35 22.54 0.43
N ALA A 37 -18.08 22.81 0.71
CA ALA A 37 -17.23 23.65 -0.14
C ALA A 37 -15.98 22.87 -0.56
N VAL A 38 -15.61 22.98 -1.83
CA VAL A 38 -14.50 22.24 -2.45
C VAL A 38 -13.51 23.19 -3.10
N LYS A 39 -12.22 23.01 -2.83
CA LYS A 39 -11.15 23.73 -3.54
C LYS A 39 -9.97 22.77 -3.72
N ASP A 40 -9.50 22.65 -4.94
CA ASP A 40 -8.54 21.62 -5.36
C ASP A 40 -9.06 20.21 -4.97
N GLU A 41 -8.42 19.54 -4.00
CA GLU A 41 -8.88 18.27 -3.43
C GLU A 41 -9.38 18.38 -1.97
N ASP A 42 -9.36 19.59 -1.39
CA ASP A 42 -9.80 19.80 -0.02
C ASP A 42 -11.32 19.98 0.05
N ILE A 43 -11.91 19.30 1.03
CA ILE A 43 -13.34 19.31 1.31
C ILE A 43 -13.57 19.98 2.66
N VAL A 44 -14.31 21.06 2.63
CA VAL A 44 -14.87 21.74 3.79
C VAL A 44 -16.33 21.32 3.94
N VAL A 45 -16.72 20.97 5.15
CA VAL A 45 -18.11 20.79 5.56
C VAL A 45 -18.45 21.83 6.61
N VAL A 46 -19.61 22.44 6.48
CA VAL A 46 -20.10 23.44 7.44
C VAL A 46 -21.47 23.02 7.93
N GLU A 47 -21.57 22.88 9.24
CA GLU A 47 -22.83 22.77 9.96
C GLU A 47 -23.29 24.19 10.33
N VAL A 48 -24.55 24.50 10.06
CA VAL A 48 -25.14 25.81 10.31
C VAL A 48 -26.15 25.70 11.44
N LYS A 49 -26.10 26.62 12.41
CA LYS A 49 -27.18 26.80 13.38
C LYS A 49 -27.61 28.27 13.37
N GLY A 50 -28.85 28.51 12.95
CA GLY A 50 -29.49 29.83 12.96
C GLY A 50 -29.79 30.32 14.39
N SER A 51 -30.69 31.28 14.57
CA SER A 51 -30.93 31.87 15.90
C SER A 51 -31.59 30.94 16.93
N VAL A 52 -32.26 29.87 16.49
CA VAL A 52 -33.03 28.96 17.36
C VAL A 52 -32.42 27.55 17.48
N GLY A 53 -31.48 27.18 16.59
CA GLY A 53 -30.91 25.83 16.57
C GLY A 53 -29.98 25.54 17.76
N ASP A 54 -29.95 24.31 18.27
CA ASP A 54 -29.05 23.95 19.37
C ASP A 54 -27.57 23.96 18.94
N ILE A 55 -26.76 24.73 19.68
CA ILE A 55 -25.32 24.89 19.40
C ILE A 55 -24.56 23.63 19.79
N GLU A 56 -24.93 22.97 20.90
CA GLU A 56 -24.22 21.77 21.35
C GLU A 56 -24.38 20.64 20.33
N SER A 57 -25.60 20.41 19.84
CA SER A 57 -25.85 19.52 18.70
C SER A 57 -25.06 19.91 17.44
N GLY A 58 -24.96 21.21 17.13
CA GLY A 58 -24.14 21.70 16.01
C GLY A 58 -22.66 21.37 16.16
N ILE A 59 -22.10 21.49 17.38
CA ILE A 59 -20.72 21.10 17.68
C ILE A 59 -20.55 19.59 17.50
N GLU A 60 -21.47 18.76 18.01
CA GLU A 60 -21.40 17.30 17.84
C GLU A 60 -21.45 16.87 16.38
N GLN A 61 -22.32 17.52 15.59
CA GLN A 61 -22.43 17.28 14.15
C GLN A 61 -21.14 17.66 13.44
N ALA A 62 -20.61 18.87 13.70
CA ALA A 62 -19.34 19.30 13.13
C ALA A 62 -18.17 18.38 13.56
N LEU A 63 -18.15 17.90 14.81
CA LEU A 63 -17.15 16.94 15.30
C LEU A 63 -17.24 15.61 14.55
N HIS A 64 -18.45 15.10 14.34
CA HIS A 64 -18.68 13.89 13.57
C HIS A 64 -18.15 14.05 12.14
N GLN A 65 -18.40 15.20 11.49
CA GLN A 65 -17.93 15.44 10.12
C GLN A 65 -16.42 15.73 10.02
N LYS A 66 -15.78 16.19 11.09
CA LYS A 66 -14.31 16.31 11.16
C LYS A 66 -13.61 14.96 10.93
N LYS A 67 -14.28 13.84 11.25
CA LYS A 67 -13.78 12.47 10.95
C LYS A 67 -13.92 12.08 9.47
N ALA A 68 -14.58 12.91 8.67
CA ALA A 68 -15.04 12.57 7.33
C ALA A 68 -14.59 13.54 6.22
N ALA A 69 -14.25 14.80 6.57
CA ALA A 69 -13.82 15.86 5.66
C ALA A 69 -12.41 16.38 6.01
N ASN A 70 -11.80 17.20 5.13
CA ASN A 70 -10.51 17.81 5.41
C ASN A 70 -10.64 18.91 6.47
N PHE A 71 -11.72 19.66 6.43
CA PHE A 71 -12.01 20.71 7.38
C PHE A 71 -13.49 20.65 7.76
N SER A 72 -13.78 20.89 9.04
CA SER A 72 -15.16 20.94 9.54
C SER A 72 -15.35 22.24 10.30
N TYR A 73 -16.44 22.94 9.99
CA TYR A 73 -16.82 24.19 10.62
C TYR A 73 -18.21 24.09 11.24
N LEU A 74 -18.40 24.86 12.30
CA LEU A 74 -19.71 25.30 12.77
C LEU A 74 -19.89 26.78 12.41
N ALA A 75 -21.03 27.15 11.86
CA ALA A 75 -21.39 28.52 11.54
C ALA A 75 -22.63 28.97 12.34
N ILE A 76 -22.48 30.05 13.11
CA ILE A 76 -23.54 30.59 13.99
C ILE A 76 -23.59 32.12 13.96
N PRO A 77 -24.75 32.74 14.28
CA PRO A 77 -24.81 34.17 14.54
C PRO A 77 -23.87 34.59 15.68
N LYS A 78 -23.20 35.74 15.53
CA LYS A 78 -22.18 36.23 16.46
C LYS A 78 -22.74 36.42 17.86
N GLU A 79 -23.98 36.87 17.98
CA GLU A 79 -24.71 37.05 19.24
C GLU A 79 -24.93 35.73 20.01
N ARG A 80 -24.79 34.59 19.34
CA ARG A 80 -24.88 33.26 19.95
C ARG A 80 -23.53 32.66 20.33
N SER A 81 -22.44 33.34 19.99
CA SER A 81 -21.09 32.91 20.38
C SER A 81 -20.78 33.31 21.81
N THR A 82 -20.26 32.37 22.58
CA THR A 82 -19.70 32.61 23.92
C THR A 82 -18.26 32.11 23.97
N ASP A 83 -17.50 32.52 24.98
CA ASP A 83 -16.13 32.02 25.19
C ASP A 83 -16.10 30.49 25.34
N LYS A 84 -17.15 29.91 25.94
CA LYS A 84 -17.32 28.46 26.04
C LYS A 84 -17.37 27.82 24.65
N VAL A 85 -18.18 28.36 23.73
CA VAL A 85 -18.31 27.83 22.36
C VAL A 85 -16.98 27.95 21.61
N ILE A 86 -16.32 29.11 21.67
CA ILE A 86 -15.02 29.35 21.01
C ILE A 86 -13.98 28.35 21.53
N ASN A 87 -13.85 28.20 22.85
CA ASN A 87 -12.88 27.31 23.46
C ASN A 87 -13.18 25.83 23.15
N THR A 88 -14.45 25.42 23.14
CA THR A 88 -14.85 24.07 22.75
C THR A 88 -14.48 23.77 21.30
N CYS A 89 -14.83 24.64 20.34
CA CYS A 89 -14.46 24.46 18.94
C CYS A 89 -12.94 24.37 18.76
N LYS A 90 -12.18 25.25 19.42
CA LYS A 90 -10.72 25.26 19.40
C LYS A 90 -10.14 23.94 19.92
N ASN A 91 -10.61 23.45 21.06
CA ASN A 91 -10.14 22.21 21.68
C ASN A 91 -10.47 20.97 20.85
N LEU A 92 -11.61 20.97 20.16
CA LEU A 92 -12.03 19.89 19.28
C LEU A 92 -11.40 19.97 17.88
N GLY A 93 -10.69 21.06 17.57
CA GLY A 93 -10.10 21.32 16.26
C GLY A 93 -11.13 21.54 15.15
N ILE A 94 -12.32 22.05 15.52
CA ILE A 94 -13.41 22.42 14.61
C ILE A 94 -13.31 23.92 14.36
N GLY A 95 -13.47 24.34 13.10
CA GLY A 95 -13.51 25.75 12.75
C GLY A 95 -14.81 26.41 13.22
N LEU A 96 -14.77 27.71 13.53
CA LEU A 96 -15.94 28.47 13.94
C LEU A 96 -16.07 29.71 13.07
N ILE A 97 -17.21 29.83 12.38
CA ILE A 97 -17.59 31.00 11.61
C ILE A 97 -18.68 31.74 12.37
N LEU A 98 -18.44 33.03 12.62
CA LEU A 98 -19.39 33.93 13.27
C LEU A 98 -19.96 34.89 12.24
N LEU A 99 -21.28 35.04 12.28
CA LEU A 99 -22.02 35.90 11.37
C LEU A 99 -22.61 37.11 12.09
N ASN A 100 -22.31 38.29 11.59
CA ASN A 100 -23.03 39.53 11.89
C ASN A 100 -23.45 40.15 10.54
N ASP A 101 -23.20 41.44 10.32
CA ASP A 101 -23.27 42.03 8.98
C ASP A 101 -22.28 41.34 8.02
N ASP A 102 -21.09 41.00 8.52
CA ASP A 102 -20.02 40.28 7.81
C ASP A 102 -19.86 38.83 8.29
N VAL A 103 -18.97 38.09 7.62
CA VAL A 103 -18.58 36.72 8.01
C VAL A 103 -17.15 36.72 8.52
N LYS A 104 -16.95 36.27 9.77
CA LYS A 104 -15.64 36.19 10.42
C LYS A 104 -15.31 34.77 10.85
N GLU A 105 -14.14 34.28 10.45
CA GLU A 105 -13.57 33.05 11.01
C GLU A 105 -12.95 33.34 12.39
N ALA A 106 -13.63 32.87 13.45
CA ALA A 106 -13.18 33.05 14.83
C ALA A 106 -12.23 31.94 15.29
N VAL A 107 -12.38 30.73 14.74
CA VAL A 107 -11.49 29.58 15.02
C VAL A 107 -11.13 28.91 13.69
N LYS A 108 -9.83 28.68 13.48
CA LYS A 108 -9.33 27.89 12.35
C LYS A 108 -9.46 26.40 12.64
N PRO A 109 -9.98 25.59 11.70
CA PRO A 109 -10.08 24.15 11.86
C PRO A 109 -8.70 23.49 11.79
N ILE A 110 -8.55 22.35 12.46
CA ILE A 110 -7.40 21.46 12.26
C ILE A 110 -7.67 20.59 11.04
N ARG A 111 -6.72 20.54 10.10
CA ARG A 111 -6.83 19.70 8.90
C ARG A 111 -6.89 18.22 9.29
N GLY A 112 -7.96 17.57 8.86
CA GLY A 112 -8.12 16.11 8.87
C GLY A 112 -7.94 15.52 7.47
N ASN A 113 -8.13 14.20 7.39
CA ASN A 113 -8.14 13.47 6.13
C ASN A 113 -9.59 13.17 5.75
N ALA A 114 -10.07 13.72 4.62
CA ALA A 114 -11.39 13.35 4.11
C ALA A 114 -11.44 11.87 3.73
N LEU A 115 -12.50 11.18 4.18
CA LEU A 115 -12.70 9.76 3.88
C LEU A 115 -12.83 9.54 2.37
N LEU A 116 -12.31 8.42 1.88
CA LEU A 116 -12.39 8.07 0.46
C LEU A 116 -13.83 8.04 -0.07
N SER A 117 -14.78 7.58 0.75
CA SER A 117 -16.21 7.56 0.38
C SER A 117 -16.81 8.96 0.23
N VAL A 118 -16.35 9.92 1.04
CA VAL A 118 -16.75 11.33 0.98
C VAL A 118 -16.11 12.01 -0.23
N ARG A 119 -14.80 11.82 -0.45
CA ARG A 119 -14.09 12.32 -1.64
C ARG A 119 -14.73 11.86 -2.94
N LYS A 120 -15.03 10.57 -3.06
CA LYS A 120 -15.69 9.98 -4.26
C LYS A 120 -17.05 10.62 -4.53
N LYS A 121 -17.82 10.92 -3.48
CA LYS A 121 -19.16 11.49 -3.62
C LYS A 121 -19.14 12.98 -3.97
N ILE A 122 -18.24 13.75 -3.37
CA ILE A 122 -18.23 15.22 -3.47
C ILE A 122 -17.42 15.72 -4.67
N LEU A 123 -16.22 15.18 -4.90
CA LEU A 123 -15.32 15.71 -5.92
C LEU A 123 -15.73 15.30 -7.35
N GLY A 124 -16.82 14.53 -7.50
CA GLY A 124 -17.23 13.99 -8.80
C GLY A 124 -16.14 13.14 -9.46
N ALA A 125 -15.10 12.78 -8.70
CA ALA A 125 -14.00 12.00 -9.19
C ALA A 125 -14.60 10.67 -9.67
N LYS A 126 -14.67 10.47 -11.00
CA LYS A 126 -14.35 9.16 -11.59
C LYS A 126 -13.22 8.67 -10.72
N PRO A 127 -13.41 7.57 -9.96
CA PRO A 127 -12.55 7.24 -8.84
C PRO A 127 -11.17 7.57 -9.33
N GLN A 128 -10.54 8.64 -8.77
CA GLN A 128 -9.13 8.93 -9.04
C GLN A 128 -8.58 7.56 -8.87
N LYS A 129 -8.12 6.97 -10.00
CA LYS A 129 -7.83 5.54 -10.12
C LYS A 129 -7.23 5.33 -8.76
N ARG A 130 -7.84 4.51 -7.90
CA ARG A 130 -7.04 3.97 -6.83
C ARG A 130 -5.83 3.60 -7.68
N GLU A 131 -4.65 4.18 -7.43
CA GLU A 131 -3.51 3.30 -7.41
C GLU A 131 -4.12 2.19 -6.59
N ARG A 132 -4.56 1.15 -7.32
CA ARG A 132 -5.01 -0.07 -6.69
C ARG A 132 -3.84 -0.18 -5.76
N LYS A 133 -4.06 0.00 -4.45
CA LYS A 133 -3.11 -0.53 -3.49
C LYS A 133 -2.94 -1.89 -4.07
N LEU A 134 -1.79 -2.10 -4.72
CA LEU A 134 -1.71 -3.03 -5.82
C LEU A 134 -1.72 -4.30 -5.03
N VAL A 135 -2.92 -4.78 -4.74
CA VAL A 135 -3.20 -6.18 -4.62
C VAL A 135 -2.85 -6.55 -6.04
N LEU A 136 -1.57 -6.82 -6.23
CA LEU A 136 -1.06 -7.50 -7.37
C LEU A 136 -1.86 -8.81 -7.32
N ARG A 137 -3.06 -8.80 -7.91
CA ARG A 137 -3.41 -9.91 -8.78
C ARG A 137 -2.23 -9.99 -9.70
N SER A 138 -1.53 -11.12 -9.71
CA SER A 138 -0.11 -11.02 -9.98
C SER A 138 0.16 -10.33 -11.30
N SER A 139 1.08 -9.38 -11.36
CA SER A 139 1.48 -8.80 -12.65
C SER A 139 1.94 -9.90 -13.60
N LEU A 140 2.38 -11.02 -13.04
CA LEU A 140 2.63 -12.27 -13.74
C LEU A 140 1.35 -12.85 -14.39
N GLU A 141 0.14 -12.76 -13.79
CA GLU A 141 -1.14 -13.22 -14.39
C GLU A 141 -1.44 -12.56 -15.74
N TYR A 142 -0.85 -11.40 -16.04
CA TYR A 142 -0.96 -10.74 -17.34
C TYR A 142 0.18 -11.06 -18.30
N LEU A 143 1.35 -11.44 -17.79
CA LEU A 143 2.51 -11.87 -18.60
C LEU A 143 2.44 -13.36 -18.97
N PHE A 144 1.79 -14.16 -18.12
CA PHE A 144 1.59 -15.60 -18.28
C PHE A 144 0.13 -15.90 -18.59
N LYS A 145 -0.10 -17.02 -19.27
CA LYS A 145 -1.40 -17.37 -19.85
C LYS A 145 -2.51 -17.54 -18.80
N SER A 146 -2.15 -18.00 -17.60
CA SER A 146 -3.12 -18.31 -16.55
C SER A 146 -2.51 -18.22 -15.16
N LYS A 147 -3.36 -18.00 -14.15
CA LYS A 147 -2.98 -18.12 -12.74
C LYS A 147 -2.42 -19.50 -12.40
N SER A 148 -2.99 -20.55 -12.99
CA SER A 148 -2.53 -21.93 -12.81
C SER A 148 -1.09 -22.12 -13.29
N GLN A 149 -0.75 -21.55 -14.45
CA GLN A 149 0.60 -21.59 -14.99
C GLN A 149 1.62 -20.94 -14.03
N ILE A 150 1.24 -19.81 -13.41
CA ILE A 150 2.10 -19.08 -12.48
C ILE A 150 2.33 -19.87 -11.21
N LEU A 151 1.30 -20.48 -10.63
CA LEU A 151 1.45 -21.31 -9.44
C LEU A 151 2.41 -22.49 -9.68
N ILE A 152 2.32 -23.11 -10.85
CA ILE A 152 3.21 -24.21 -11.25
C ILE A 152 4.64 -23.70 -11.46
N LEU A 153 4.82 -22.64 -12.26
CA LEU A 153 6.15 -22.08 -12.50
C LEU A 153 6.80 -21.59 -11.21
N LYS A 154 6.05 -20.93 -10.34
CA LYS A 154 6.50 -20.51 -9.00
C LYS A 154 7.05 -21.70 -8.21
N LEU A 155 6.27 -22.77 -8.08
CA LEU A 155 6.71 -23.98 -7.38
C LEU A 155 8.03 -24.50 -7.95
N LEU A 156 8.12 -24.60 -9.28
CA LEU A 156 9.26 -25.19 -9.96
C LEU A 156 10.51 -24.29 -9.92
N PHE A 157 10.38 -22.97 -10.05
CA PHE A 157 11.51 -22.02 -9.97
C PHE A 157 12.10 -21.94 -8.56
N LEU A 158 11.25 -21.96 -7.52
CA LEU A 158 11.69 -21.93 -6.11
C LEU A 158 12.26 -23.27 -5.64
N ASN A 159 12.06 -24.32 -6.44
CA ASN A 159 12.57 -25.66 -6.21
C ASN A 159 13.33 -26.17 -7.44
N SER A 160 14.19 -25.30 -7.99
CA SER A 160 14.91 -25.51 -9.26
C SER A 160 15.71 -26.82 -9.33
N THR A 161 16.14 -27.33 -8.18
CA THR A 161 16.91 -28.57 -8.09
C THR A 161 16.04 -29.82 -8.01
N LYS A 162 14.77 -29.70 -7.59
CA LYS A 162 13.87 -30.83 -7.31
C LYS A 162 13.09 -31.31 -8.54
N GLU A 163 12.75 -32.59 -8.53
CA GLU A 163 11.83 -33.20 -9.49
C GLU A 163 10.48 -33.47 -8.81
N PHE A 164 9.39 -33.32 -9.56
CA PHE A 164 8.04 -33.48 -9.03
C PHE A 164 7.21 -34.42 -9.90
N HIS A 165 6.43 -35.30 -9.27
CA HIS A 165 5.35 -36.00 -9.97
C HIS A 165 4.14 -35.06 -10.17
N LEU A 166 3.31 -35.33 -11.18
CA LEU A 166 2.12 -34.52 -11.49
C LEU A 166 1.22 -34.29 -10.27
N HIS A 167 0.95 -35.33 -9.48
CA HIS A 167 0.11 -35.25 -8.28
C HIS A 167 0.76 -34.46 -7.15
N ASP A 168 2.09 -34.43 -7.05
CA ASP A 168 2.78 -33.58 -6.08
C ASP A 168 2.64 -32.11 -6.44
N ILE A 169 2.76 -31.78 -7.73
CA ILE A 169 2.51 -30.43 -8.23
C ILE A 169 1.07 -30.03 -7.94
N ALA A 170 0.10 -30.88 -8.27
CA ALA A 170 -1.33 -30.64 -8.00
C ALA A 170 -1.61 -30.36 -6.53
N ARG A 171 -1.09 -31.20 -5.62
CA ARG A 171 -1.24 -31.02 -4.18
C ARG A 171 -0.62 -29.71 -3.68
N ARG A 172 0.61 -29.39 -4.10
CA ARG A 172 1.34 -28.20 -3.63
C ARG A 172 0.81 -26.89 -4.21
N THR A 173 0.16 -26.95 -5.38
CA THR A 173 -0.44 -25.76 -6.02
C THR A 173 -1.94 -25.65 -5.76
N GLU A 174 -2.54 -26.62 -5.06
CA GLU A 174 -3.99 -26.73 -4.85
C GLU A 174 -4.80 -26.73 -6.15
N LEU A 175 -4.19 -27.24 -7.24
CA LEU A 175 -4.81 -27.33 -8.56
C LEU A 175 -5.30 -28.75 -8.84
N ALA A 176 -6.36 -28.87 -9.65
CA ALA A 176 -6.80 -30.17 -10.14
C ALA A 176 -5.69 -30.82 -11.01
N PRO A 177 -5.43 -32.14 -10.91
CA PRO A 177 -4.40 -32.81 -11.70
C PRO A 177 -4.55 -32.62 -13.22
N SER A 178 -5.78 -32.55 -13.73
CA SER A 178 -6.07 -32.26 -15.14
C SER A 178 -5.63 -30.86 -15.57
N THR A 179 -5.74 -29.87 -14.67
CA THR A 179 -5.26 -28.50 -14.90
C THR A 179 -3.74 -28.47 -14.93
N VAL A 180 -3.09 -29.14 -13.97
CA VAL A 180 -1.63 -29.25 -13.94
C VAL A 180 -1.11 -29.91 -15.21
N LEU A 181 -1.73 -31.01 -15.65
CA LEU A 181 -1.32 -31.73 -16.86
C LEU A 181 -1.38 -30.83 -18.10
N LYS A 182 -2.44 -30.03 -18.24
CA LYS A 182 -2.61 -29.07 -19.33
C LYS A 182 -1.51 -28.02 -19.31
N GLU A 183 -1.30 -27.36 -18.18
CA GLU A 183 -0.32 -26.28 -18.06
C GLU A 183 1.12 -26.78 -18.20
N ILE A 184 1.46 -27.93 -17.61
CA ILE A 184 2.79 -28.56 -17.76
C ILE A 184 3.07 -28.90 -19.23
N ARG A 185 2.07 -29.35 -19.99
CA ARG A 185 2.22 -29.59 -21.44
C ARG A 185 2.58 -28.31 -22.18
N ASP A 186 1.92 -27.20 -21.87
CA ASP A 186 2.22 -25.90 -22.48
C ASP A 186 3.64 -25.42 -22.12
N ILE A 187 4.06 -25.60 -20.86
CA ILE A 187 5.40 -25.21 -20.38
C ILE A 187 6.50 -26.10 -20.97
N LEU A 188 6.23 -27.40 -21.18
CA LEU A 188 7.12 -28.33 -21.89
C LEU A 188 7.34 -27.88 -23.34
N ASN A 189 6.29 -27.45 -24.04
CA ASN A 189 6.37 -27.05 -25.45
C ASN A 189 7.29 -25.84 -25.66
N ILE A 190 7.41 -24.96 -24.66
CA ILE A 190 8.32 -23.81 -24.69
C ILE A 190 9.70 -24.10 -24.07
N GLY A 191 9.95 -25.36 -23.68
CA GLY A 191 11.25 -25.81 -23.17
C GLY A 191 11.61 -25.31 -21.76
N LEU A 192 10.65 -24.75 -21.02
CA LEU A 192 10.87 -24.26 -19.65
C LEU A 192 10.83 -25.37 -18.60
N VAL A 193 10.20 -26.49 -18.92
CA VAL A 193 10.17 -27.70 -18.09
C VAL A 193 10.74 -28.85 -18.92
N VAL A 194 11.40 -29.77 -18.25
CA VAL A 194 11.79 -31.07 -18.80
C VAL A 194 11.04 -32.17 -18.06
N LYS A 195 10.85 -33.31 -18.73
CA LYS A 195 10.27 -34.51 -18.12
C LYS A 195 11.25 -35.68 -18.21
N ARG A 196 11.26 -36.52 -17.19
CA ARG A 196 12.03 -37.78 -17.14
C ARG A 196 11.11 -38.91 -16.71
N THR A 197 11.25 -40.07 -17.34
CA THR A 197 10.56 -41.29 -16.92
C THR A 197 11.49 -42.09 -16.01
N GLN A 198 10.99 -42.51 -14.85
CA GLN A 198 11.68 -43.39 -13.91
C GLN A 198 10.74 -44.54 -13.55
N GLY A 199 10.97 -45.72 -14.17
CA GLY A 199 10.01 -46.82 -14.12
C GLY A 199 8.68 -46.40 -14.74
N ASN A 200 7.58 -46.51 -13.99
CA ASN A 200 6.24 -46.07 -14.42
C ASN A 200 5.94 -44.61 -14.02
N LEU A 201 6.88 -43.91 -13.39
CA LEU A 201 6.69 -42.56 -12.88
C LEU A 201 7.20 -41.52 -13.88
N ILE A 202 6.39 -40.48 -14.14
CA ILE A 202 6.81 -39.31 -14.93
C ILE A 202 7.11 -38.16 -13.97
N LEU A 203 8.37 -37.72 -13.98
CA LEU A 203 8.87 -36.63 -13.16
C LEU A 203 9.09 -35.38 -14.01
N TYR A 204 8.74 -34.22 -13.47
CA TYR A 204 8.89 -32.91 -14.10
C TYR A 204 9.87 -32.06 -13.31
N LYS A 205 10.71 -31.31 -14.02
CA LYS A 205 11.69 -30.40 -13.43
C LYS A 205 11.77 -29.12 -14.26
N ILE A 206 12.01 -27.99 -13.61
CA ILE A 206 12.33 -26.76 -14.34
C ILE A 206 13.61 -26.96 -15.15
N ASN A 207 13.63 -26.47 -16.37
CA ASN A 207 14.81 -26.51 -17.22
C ASN A 207 15.76 -25.37 -16.84
N ASN A 208 16.67 -25.61 -15.91
CA ASN A 208 17.71 -24.63 -15.54
C ASN A 208 18.75 -24.39 -16.65
N LYS A 209 18.70 -25.12 -17.77
CA LYS A 209 19.48 -24.84 -18.98
C LYS A 209 18.74 -23.96 -19.98
N SER A 210 17.50 -23.55 -19.69
CA SER A 210 16.77 -22.63 -20.54
C SER A 210 17.42 -21.26 -20.51
N VAL A 211 17.52 -20.61 -21.67
CA VAL A 211 18.13 -19.28 -21.83
C VAL A 211 17.43 -18.21 -21.00
N ILE A 212 16.14 -18.40 -20.70
CA ILE A 212 15.31 -17.47 -19.93
C ILE A 212 15.14 -17.88 -18.47
N PHE A 213 15.84 -18.93 -18.02
CA PHE A 213 15.65 -19.50 -16.69
C PHE A 213 15.99 -18.49 -15.58
N ASP A 214 17.16 -17.87 -15.65
CA ASP A 214 17.65 -16.98 -14.59
C ASP A 214 16.82 -15.70 -14.50
N GLU A 215 16.43 -15.13 -15.64
CA GLU A 215 15.59 -13.94 -15.72
C GLU A 215 14.21 -14.21 -15.12
N LEU A 216 13.57 -15.32 -15.51
CA LEU A 216 12.27 -15.67 -14.97
C LEU A 216 12.36 -15.97 -13.48
N LYS A 217 13.34 -16.74 -13.03
CA LYS A 217 13.52 -17.02 -11.61
C LYS A 217 13.69 -15.74 -10.79
N ARG A 218 14.50 -14.79 -11.27
CA ARG A 218 14.65 -13.47 -10.63
C ARG A 218 13.34 -12.71 -10.58
N ILE A 219 12.54 -12.73 -11.65
CA ILE A 219 11.21 -12.10 -11.70
C ILE A 219 10.29 -12.71 -10.64
N PHE A 220 10.19 -14.05 -10.59
CA PHE A 220 9.33 -14.74 -9.62
C PHE A 220 9.78 -14.46 -8.18
N LEU A 221 11.08 -14.54 -7.87
CA LEU A 221 11.60 -14.21 -6.53
C LEU A 221 11.30 -12.76 -6.15
N LYS A 222 11.63 -11.81 -7.04
CA LYS A 222 11.42 -10.39 -6.78
C LYS A 222 9.95 -10.08 -6.53
N TYR A 223 9.08 -10.66 -7.34
CA TYR A 223 7.65 -10.48 -7.25
C TYR A 223 7.09 -10.99 -5.91
N GLU A 224 7.42 -12.21 -5.50
CA GLU A 224 6.91 -12.81 -4.25
C GLU A 224 7.33 -12.03 -3.01
N LEU A 225 8.60 -11.61 -2.95
CA LEU A 225 9.09 -10.81 -1.83
C LEU A 225 8.44 -9.41 -1.83
N LEU A 226 8.31 -8.78 -3.00
CA LEU A 226 7.68 -7.46 -3.12
C LEU A 226 6.20 -7.49 -2.72
N ASP A 227 5.46 -8.52 -3.15
CA ASP A 227 4.05 -8.73 -2.83
C ASP A 227 3.82 -8.74 -1.32
N GLU A 228 4.60 -9.54 -0.59
CA GLU A 228 4.48 -9.66 0.85
C GLU A 228 4.89 -8.36 1.57
N ILE A 229 5.95 -7.69 1.11
CA ILE A 229 6.38 -6.38 1.64
C ILE A 229 5.27 -5.34 1.48
N ILE A 230 4.63 -5.28 0.29
CA ILE A 230 3.54 -4.34 -0.01
C ILE A 230 2.25 -4.72 0.72
N ALA A 231 1.90 -6.02 0.75
CA ALA A 231 0.65 -6.52 1.30
C ALA A 231 0.53 -6.26 2.80
N LYS A 232 1.64 -6.36 3.55
CA LYS A 232 1.69 -6.14 5.00
C LYS A 232 1.85 -4.69 5.42
N GLU A 233 1.62 -3.74 4.52
CA GLU A 233 1.65 -2.30 4.81
C GLU A 233 2.97 -1.82 5.42
N LEU A 234 4.09 -2.48 5.12
CA LEU A 234 5.34 -1.74 5.21
C LEU A 234 5.23 -0.62 4.19
N HIS A 235 5.04 0.61 4.67
CA HIS A 235 5.22 1.78 3.83
C HIS A 235 6.63 1.62 3.25
N ALA A 236 6.75 1.44 1.94
CA ALA A 236 8.04 1.28 1.27
C ALA A 236 9.02 2.41 1.66
N GLU A 237 8.47 3.57 2.06
CA GLU A 237 9.14 4.72 2.67
C GLU A 237 9.98 4.42 3.93
N GLN A 238 9.71 3.33 4.65
CA GLN A 238 10.48 2.90 5.83
C GLN A 238 11.67 2.01 5.48
N ILE A 239 11.75 1.50 4.24
CA ILE A 239 12.81 0.62 3.76
C ILE A 239 13.67 1.40 2.76
N LYS A 240 14.94 1.63 3.09
CA LYS A 240 15.89 2.23 2.16
C LYS A 240 16.35 1.21 1.12
N TYR A 241 16.72 0.01 1.56
CA TYR A 241 17.15 -1.09 0.68
C TYR A 241 16.55 -2.42 1.16
N ALA A 242 16.10 -3.25 0.23
CA ALA A 242 15.84 -4.67 0.47
C ALA A 242 16.31 -5.46 -0.75
N LEU A 243 17.17 -6.46 -0.55
CA LEU A 243 17.77 -7.23 -1.64
C LEU A 243 18.06 -8.66 -1.22
N ILE A 244 17.96 -9.59 -2.18
CA ILE A 244 18.45 -10.96 -2.02
C ILE A 244 19.91 -11.02 -2.47
N TYR A 245 20.75 -11.70 -1.70
CA TYR A 245 22.13 -12.00 -2.04
C TYR A 245 22.39 -13.51 -1.93
N GLY A 246 23.66 -13.92 -1.96
CA GLY A 246 24.03 -15.32 -1.75
C GLY A 246 23.68 -16.24 -2.92
N SER A 247 23.41 -17.50 -2.61
CA SER A 247 23.31 -18.57 -3.61
C SER A 247 22.14 -18.38 -4.59
N PHE A 248 20.99 -17.91 -4.13
CA PHE A 248 19.82 -17.64 -4.97
C PHE A 248 20.05 -16.50 -5.96
N ALA A 249 20.74 -15.44 -5.55
CA ALA A 249 21.08 -14.32 -6.43
C ALA A 249 22.19 -14.70 -7.43
N LYS A 250 23.07 -15.63 -7.08
CA LYS A 250 24.13 -16.19 -7.94
C LYS A 250 23.62 -17.30 -8.87
N GLY A 251 22.46 -17.90 -8.61
CA GLY A 251 21.94 -19.05 -9.35
C GLY A 251 22.64 -20.38 -9.02
N THR A 252 23.33 -20.43 -7.87
CA THR A 252 24.12 -21.60 -7.43
C THR A 252 23.51 -22.29 -6.22
N GLU A 253 22.22 -22.04 -5.93
CA GLU A 253 21.51 -22.64 -4.80
C GLU A 253 21.36 -24.16 -4.96
N VAL A 254 21.35 -24.85 -3.83
CA VAL A 254 21.05 -26.28 -3.73
C VAL A 254 19.73 -26.52 -3.00
N GLU A 255 19.30 -27.77 -2.89
CA GLU A 255 18.05 -28.11 -2.21
C GLU A 255 18.01 -27.63 -0.75
N SER A 256 19.13 -27.60 -0.05
CA SER A 256 19.22 -27.14 1.34
C SER A 256 19.47 -25.63 1.48
N SER A 257 19.58 -24.88 0.38
CA SER A 257 19.83 -23.44 0.45
C SER A 257 18.60 -22.67 0.93
N ASP A 258 18.85 -21.73 1.84
CA ASP A 258 17.99 -20.65 2.30
C ASP A 258 18.10 -19.42 1.38
N ILE A 259 17.13 -18.53 1.48
CA ILE A 259 17.15 -17.24 0.78
C ILE A 259 17.75 -16.20 1.71
N ASP A 260 18.90 -15.66 1.35
CA ASP A 260 19.57 -14.59 2.11
C ASP A 260 18.99 -13.21 1.77
N LEU A 261 18.34 -12.57 2.74
CA LEU A 261 17.69 -11.27 2.58
C LEU A 261 18.40 -10.17 3.40
N PHE A 262 18.87 -9.12 2.73
CA PHE A 262 19.45 -7.96 3.39
C PHE A 262 18.47 -6.79 3.36
N ILE A 263 18.19 -6.20 4.52
CA ILE A 263 17.22 -5.12 4.70
C ILE A 263 17.87 -3.94 5.43
N VAL A 264 17.72 -2.74 4.87
CA VAL A 264 18.09 -1.48 5.49
C VAL A 264 16.85 -0.61 5.64
N GLY A 265 16.44 -0.29 6.87
CA GLY A 265 15.22 0.48 7.11
C GLY A 265 14.89 0.72 8.58
N LYS A 266 13.80 1.45 8.82
CA LYS A 266 13.26 1.69 10.17
C LYS A 266 12.03 0.81 10.39
N ILE A 267 12.26 -0.47 10.63
CA ILE A 267 11.21 -1.48 10.77
C ILE A 267 11.35 -2.13 12.15
N LYS A 268 10.24 -2.42 12.82
CA LYS A 268 10.26 -3.18 14.06
C LYS A 268 10.49 -4.66 13.79
N GLU A 269 11.32 -5.30 14.59
CA GLU A 269 11.70 -6.73 14.45
C GLU A 269 10.48 -7.66 14.34
N ASN A 270 9.46 -7.44 15.17
CA ASN A 270 8.24 -8.25 15.17
C ASN A 270 7.45 -8.17 13.85
N VAL A 271 7.51 -7.03 13.16
CA VAL A 271 6.88 -6.83 11.85
C VAL A 271 7.65 -7.62 10.80
N ILE A 272 9.00 -7.58 10.83
CA ILE A 272 9.83 -8.39 9.92
C ILE A 272 9.61 -9.88 10.15
N LEU A 273 9.60 -10.37 11.38
CA LEU A 273 9.34 -11.78 11.66
C LEU A 273 7.99 -12.25 11.10
N THR A 274 6.95 -11.41 11.20
CA THR A 274 5.63 -11.71 10.64
C THR A 274 5.64 -11.68 9.12
N LEU A 275 6.39 -10.75 8.52
CA LEU A 275 6.61 -10.67 7.08
C LEU A 275 7.29 -11.95 6.58
N ILE A 276 8.46 -12.29 7.13
CA ILE A 276 9.26 -13.44 6.77
C ILE A 276 8.45 -14.72 6.84
N ARG A 277 7.75 -15.00 7.95
CA ARG A 277 6.92 -16.21 8.08
C ARG A 277 5.85 -16.35 7.00
N GLY A 278 5.27 -15.24 6.54
CA GLY A 278 4.33 -15.28 5.42
C GLY A 278 5.00 -15.60 4.10
N ILE A 279 6.16 -14.99 3.84
CA ILE A 279 6.94 -15.27 2.64
C ILE A 279 7.40 -16.74 2.63
N GLU A 280 7.94 -17.26 3.74
CA GLU A 280 8.36 -18.66 3.86
C GLU A 280 7.21 -19.62 3.63
N GLY A 281 6.01 -19.32 4.15
CA GLY A 281 4.80 -20.11 3.89
C GLY A 281 4.41 -20.12 2.41
N ASN A 282 4.59 -19.01 1.71
CA ASN A 282 4.25 -18.88 0.29
C ASN A 282 5.31 -19.46 -0.65
N ILE A 283 6.59 -19.37 -0.28
CA ILE A 283 7.73 -19.79 -1.09
C ILE A 283 8.11 -21.25 -0.80
N GLY A 284 7.86 -21.74 0.41
CA GLY A 284 8.28 -23.07 0.86
C GLY A 284 9.80 -23.18 1.05
N ARG A 285 10.46 -22.07 1.37
CA ARG A 285 11.90 -21.96 1.65
C ARG A 285 12.11 -21.10 2.88
N GLU A 286 13.11 -21.46 3.69
CA GLU A 286 13.56 -20.64 4.80
C GLU A 286 14.22 -19.35 4.29
N ILE A 287 14.03 -18.26 5.02
CA ILE A 287 14.64 -16.96 4.72
C ILE A 287 15.49 -16.54 5.91
N ASN A 288 16.79 -16.50 5.67
CA ASN A 288 17.73 -15.89 6.59
C ASN A 288 17.81 -14.39 6.29
N TYR A 289 17.61 -13.53 7.28
CA TYR A 289 17.61 -12.09 7.06
C TYR A 289 18.57 -11.33 7.97
N ILE A 290 19.09 -10.23 7.43
CA ILE A 290 19.85 -9.22 8.17
C ILE A 290 19.07 -7.91 8.08
N LEU A 291 18.68 -7.37 9.24
CA LEU A 291 18.01 -6.08 9.36
C LEU A 291 18.95 -5.06 9.99
N TRP A 292 19.27 -3.99 9.27
CA TRP A 292 19.97 -2.82 9.81
C TRP A 292 19.13 -1.56 9.68
N THR A 293 19.27 -0.67 10.65
CA THR A 293 18.86 0.73 10.50
C THR A 293 19.76 1.45 9.50
N VAL A 294 19.28 2.58 8.97
CA VAL A 294 20.10 3.43 8.09
C VAL A 294 21.39 3.87 8.79
N ALA A 295 21.35 4.14 10.10
CA ALA A 295 22.53 4.54 10.87
C ALA A 295 23.55 3.40 11.02
N GLU A 296 23.08 2.17 11.30
CA GLU A 296 23.96 0.99 11.39
C GLU A 296 24.58 0.64 10.04
N PHE A 297 23.81 0.75 8.95
CA PHE A 297 24.32 0.57 7.61
C PHE A 297 25.46 1.56 7.29
N GLU A 298 25.24 2.86 7.56
CA GLU A 298 26.28 3.88 7.34
C GLU A 298 27.53 3.65 8.21
N LYS A 299 27.35 3.19 9.46
CA LYS A 299 28.46 2.84 10.35
C LYS A 299 29.27 1.66 9.79
N LYS A 300 28.61 0.54 9.48
CA LYS A 300 29.26 -0.69 8.97
C LYS A 300 29.90 -0.49 7.59
N ARG A 301 29.31 0.41 6.78
CA ARG A 301 29.89 0.87 5.52
C ARG A 301 31.21 1.59 5.72
N LYS A 302 31.28 2.56 6.64
CA LYS A 302 32.52 3.28 6.99
C LYS A 302 33.58 2.36 7.58
N GLU A 303 33.16 1.33 8.33
CA GLU A 303 34.05 0.29 8.86
C GLU A 303 34.54 -0.68 7.78
N GLY A 304 33.96 -0.66 6.58
CA GLY A 304 34.36 -1.51 5.47
C GLY A 304 34.07 -3.00 5.70
N VAL A 305 32.97 -3.32 6.38
CA VAL A 305 32.60 -4.71 6.72
C VAL A 305 32.56 -5.58 5.46
N ALA A 306 33.20 -6.76 5.54
CA ALA A 306 33.37 -7.68 4.43
C ALA A 306 32.05 -8.06 3.75
N LEU A 307 30.98 -8.27 4.53
CA LEU A 307 29.65 -8.58 4.02
C LEU A 307 29.14 -7.54 3.01
N LEU A 308 29.29 -6.24 3.29
CA LEU A 308 28.83 -5.20 2.36
C LEU A 308 29.62 -5.23 1.04
N ARG A 309 30.94 -5.45 1.12
CA ARG A 309 31.79 -5.60 -0.07
C ARG A 309 31.39 -6.83 -0.87
N GLU A 310 31.12 -7.95 -0.20
CA GLU A 310 30.64 -9.16 -0.85
C GLU A 310 29.33 -8.91 -1.61
N ILE A 311 28.33 -8.34 -0.92
CA ILE A 311 27.03 -8.04 -1.53
C ILE A 311 27.17 -7.07 -2.72
N ALA A 312 27.98 -6.01 -2.58
CA ALA A 312 28.14 -4.98 -3.61
C ALA A 312 28.92 -5.44 -4.85
N THR A 313 29.74 -6.49 -4.75
CA THR A 313 30.56 -7.02 -5.86
C THR A 313 29.97 -8.25 -6.53
N ASN A 314 29.01 -8.92 -5.88
CA ASN A 314 28.35 -10.11 -6.43
C ASN A 314 26.99 -9.78 -7.09
N PRO A 315 26.40 -10.74 -7.83
CA PRO A 315 25.02 -10.64 -8.27
C PRO A 315 24.06 -10.52 -7.07
N ILE A 316 23.12 -9.58 -7.16
CA ILE A 316 22.03 -9.40 -6.19
C ILE A 316 20.68 -9.41 -6.92
N ILE A 317 19.59 -9.53 -6.17
CA ILE A 317 18.24 -9.27 -6.67
C ILE A 317 17.66 -8.13 -5.84
N MET A 318 17.67 -6.91 -6.40
CA MET A 318 17.13 -5.73 -5.72
C MET A 318 15.60 -5.78 -5.68
N ILE A 319 15.04 -5.76 -4.47
CA ILE A 319 13.59 -5.78 -4.19
C ILE A 319 13.07 -4.34 -3.99
N VAL A 320 13.71 -3.59 -3.08
CA VAL A 320 13.40 -2.18 -2.77
C VAL A 320 14.68 -1.36 -2.79
N GLY A 321 14.62 -0.19 -3.44
CA GLY A 321 15.76 0.71 -3.64
C GLY A 321 16.40 0.57 -5.02
N ASP A 322 17.49 1.31 -5.24
CA ASP A 322 18.24 1.34 -6.49
C ASP A 322 19.58 0.59 -6.33
N GLU A 323 19.84 -0.37 -7.24
CA GLU A 323 21.03 -1.22 -7.18
C GLU A 323 22.33 -0.43 -7.41
N ASP A 324 22.33 0.51 -8.35
CA ASP A 324 23.51 1.33 -8.66
C ASP A 324 23.80 2.33 -7.54
N GLU A 325 22.77 2.91 -6.93
CA GLU A 325 22.87 3.72 -5.72
C GLU A 325 23.45 2.88 -4.56
N PHE A 326 22.94 1.67 -4.34
CA PHE A 326 23.43 0.78 -3.29
C PHE A 326 24.91 0.48 -3.48
N ARG A 327 25.31 0.02 -4.68
CA ARG A 327 26.71 -0.30 -5.01
C ARG A 327 27.63 0.92 -4.85
N ARG A 328 27.23 2.08 -5.36
CA ARG A 328 27.99 3.35 -5.19
C ARG A 328 28.09 3.78 -3.74
N THR A 329 27.04 3.55 -2.95
CA THR A 329 27.03 3.89 -1.53
C THR A 329 28.05 3.03 -0.80
N VAL A 330 28.05 1.72 -1.02
CA VAL A 330 29.00 0.79 -0.38
C VAL A 330 30.45 1.03 -0.81
N ALA A 331 30.68 1.46 -2.05
CA ALA A 331 32.03 1.73 -2.57
C ALA A 331 32.69 3.02 -2.03
N LYS A 332 31.93 3.93 -1.44
CA LYS A 332 32.40 5.22 -0.88
C LYS A 332 32.87 5.10 0.57
#